data_AF-A0A9E0HEB7-F1
#
_entry.id   AF-A0A9E0HEB7-F1
#
_cell.length_a   1.000
_cell.length_b   1.000
_cell.length_c   1.000
_cell.angle_alpha   90.00
_cell.angle_beta   90.00
_cell.angle_gamma   90.00
#
_symmetry.space_group_name_H-M   'P 1'
#
loop_
_entity.id
_entity.type
_entity.pdbx_description
1 polymer ?
#
loop_
_entity_poly.entity_id
_entity_poly.type
_entity_poly.pdbx_seq_one_letter_code
_entity_poly.pdbx_strand_id
1 'polypeptide(L)'
;MTTTDHPLASGELLAVLPARVWHLTSTGDDLWCRRPYSFFFSSDEAAVAFATALGVGDQLWPIGLDASAVATPEFLAGLRGKDVTRIFLDPEVDPATGDVHGTILRLETSIN
;
A
#
# COMPACT_ATOMS: atom_id res chain seq x y z
N MET A 1 -1.19 -20.31 4.54
CA MET A 1 -0.39 -19.09 4.29
C MET A 1 -0.45 -18.24 5.54
N THR A 2 0.69 -18.05 6.21
CA THR A 2 0.79 -17.29 7.46
C THR A 2 0.92 -15.80 7.12
N THR A 3 -0.13 -15.03 7.40
CA THR A 3 -0.07 -13.57 7.38
C THR A 3 0.81 -13.12 8.55
N THR A 4 2.03 -12.68 8.26
CA THR A 4 2.91 -12.09 9.28
C THR A 4 2.41 -10.69 9.59
N ASP A 5 1.99 -10.49 10.84
CA ASP A 5 1.33 -9.29 11.34
C ASP A 5 2.20 -8.65 12.44
N HIS A 6 3.05 -7.70 12.06
CA HIS A 6 3.91 -6.98 12.99
C HIS A 6 3.69 -5.46 12.89
N PRO A 7 3.54 -4.75 14.02
CA PRO A 7 3.60 -3.30 14.03
C PRO A 7 5.01 -2.86 13.65
N LEU A 8 5.14 -1.93 12.70
CA LEU A 8 6.44 -1.42 12.25
C LEU A 8 6.53 0.05 12.59
N ALA A 9 7.60 0.43 13.29
CA ALA A 9 7.95 1.83 13.44
C ALA A 9 8.31 2.43 12.08
N SER A 10 8.13 3.74 11.90
CA SER A 10 8.43 4.43 10.62
C SER A 10 9.86 4.17 10.11
N GLY A 11 10.84 4.00 11.01
CA GLY A 11 12.22 3.67 10.65
C GLY A 11 12.43 2.22 10.17
N GLU A 12 11.54 1.30 10.55
CA GLU A 12 11.56 -0.10 10.10
C GLU A 12 10.85 -0.29 8.76
N LEU A 13 9.99 0.66 8.37
CA LEU A 13 9.32 0.67 7.08
C LEU A 13 10.33 0.65 5.92
N LEU A 14 11.42 1.42 6.03
CA LEU A 14 12.51 1.43 5.05
C LEU A 14 13.26 0.11 4.93
N ALA A 15 13.29 -0.70 5.99
CA ALA A 15 13.99 -1.97 5.99
C ALA A 15 13.21 -3.08 5.26
N VAL A 16 11.88 -2.92 5.14
CA VAL A 16 10.99 -3.91 4.53
C VAL A 16 10.50 -3.50 3.14
N LEU A 17 10.52 -2.21 2.82
CA LEU A 17 10.10 -1.73 1.51
C LEU A 17 11.22 -1.91 0.46
N PRO A 18 10.88 -2.27 -0.78
CA PRO A 18 11.81 -2.18 -1.90
C PRO A 18 12.25 -0.72 -2.09
N ALA A 19 13.42 -0.48 -2.68
CA ALA A 19 13.96 0.88 -2.86
C ALA A 19 12.98 1.84 -3.56
N ARG A 20 12.13 1.31 -4.44
CA ARG A 20 11.04 1.99 -5.10
C ARG A 20 9.76 1.21 -4.86
N VAL A 21 8.70 1.92 -4.47
CA VAL A 21 7.36 1.37 -4.28
C VAL A 21 6.42 1.97 -5.31
N TRP A 22 5.46 1.18 -5.76
CA TRP A 22 4.40 1.63 -6.63
C TRP A 22 3.09 1.69 -5.87
N HIS A 23 2.26 2.68 -6.17
CA HIS A 23 0.89 2.77 -5.67
C HIS A 23 -0.06 3.13 -6.80
N LEU A 24 -1.34 2.82 -6.61
CA LEU A 24 -2.39 3.20 -7.56
C LEU A 24 -2.85 4.64 -7.30
N THR A 25 -3.23 5.33 -8.36
CA THR A 25 -3.77 6.70 -8.33
C THR A 25 -4.84 6.87 -9.41
N SER A 26 -5.76 7.81 -9.20
CA SER A 26 -6.77 8.20 -10.20
C SER A 26 -6.55 9.61 -10.76
N THR A 27 -5.69 10.41 -10.13
CA THR A 27 -5.42 11.80 -10.55
C THR A 27 -3.95 12.10 -10.79
N GLY A 28 -3.04 11.21 -10.40
CA GLY A 28 -1.59 11.40 -10.46
C GLY A 28 -0.98 11.91 -9.15
N ASP A 29 -1.75 12.65 -8.35
CA ASP A 29 -1.29 13.26 -7.09
C ASP A 29 -1.88 12.58 -5.85
N ASP A 30 -2.87 11.70 -6.05
CA ASP A 30 -3.56 11.01 -4.96
C ASP A 30 -3.10 9.57 -4.81
N LEU A 31 -2.92 9.13 -3.57
CA LEU A 31 -2.82 7.71 -3.28
C LEU A 31 -4.22 7.13 -3.19
N TRP A 32 -4.53 6.19 -4.09
CA TRP A 32 -5.78 5.44 -4.05
C TRP A 32 -5.79 4.49 -2.85
N CYS A 33 -6.80 4.65 -2.00
CA CYS A 33 -6.98 3.87 -0.78
C CYS A 33 -8.36 3.24 -0.77
N ARG A 34 -8.47 2.03 -0.20
CA ARG A 34 -9.75 1.42 0.19
C ARG A 34 -9.78 1.29 1.70
N ARG A 35 -10.14 2.38 2.38
CA ARG A 35 -10.11 2.51 3.85
C ARG A 35 -10.63 1.25 4.56
N PRO A 36 -9.93 0.75 5.59
CA PRO A 36 -8.72 1.32 6.23
C PRO A 36 -7.39 0.94 5.54
N TYR A 37 -7.44 0.49 4.28
CA TYR A 37 -6.32 -0.11 3.56
C TYR A 37 -5.72 0.80 2.48
N SER A 38 -4.41 0.70 2.33
CA SER A 38 -3.63 1.16 1.19
C SER A 38 -2.83 -0.02 0.62
N PHE A 39 -2.33 0.13 -0.61
CA PHE A 39 -1.64 -0.94 -1.34
C PHE A 39 -0.35 -0.41 -1.95
N PHE A 40 0.76 -1.08 -1.64
CA PHE A 40 2.06 -0.86 -2.25
C PHE A 40 2.51 -2.09 -3.01
N PHE A 41 3.22 -1.85 -4.09
CA PHE A 41 3.69 -2.89 -5.00
C PHE A 41 5.18 -2.71 -5.27
N SER A 42 5.88 -3.82 -5.45
CA SER A 42 7.30 -3.85 -5.82
C SER A 42 7.54 -3.53 -7.30
N SER A 43 6.52 -3.67 -8.15
CA SER A 43 6.57 -3.27 -9.56
C SER A 43 5.26 -2.63 -10.03
N ASP A 44 5.31 -1.92 -11.17
CA ASP A 44 4.12 -1.38 -11.83
C ASP A 44 3.26 -2.48 -12.44
N GLU A 45 3.85 -3.57 -12.96
CA GLU A 45 3.08 -4.70 -13.47
C GLU A 45 2.25 -5.37 -12.37
N ALA A 46 2.79 -5.51 -11.16
CA ALA A 46 2.06 -6.04 -10.01
C ALA A 46 0.86 -5.16 -9.64
N ALA A 47 1.07 -3.84 -9.65
CA ALA A 47 0.00 -2.87 -9.40
C ALA A 47 -1.11 -2.90 -10.47
N VAL A 48 -0.75 -2.99 -11.76
CA VAL A 48 -1.70 -3.11 -12.88
C VAL A 48 -2.49 -4.41 -12.79
N ALA A 49 -1.82 -5.52 -12.51
CA ALA A 49 -2.47 -6.82 -12.33
C ALA A 49 -3.49 -6.78 -11.19
N PHE A 50 -3.13 -6.19 -10.05
CA PHE A 50 -4.03 -6.02 -8.92
C PHE A 50 -5.23 -5.13 -9.24
N ALA A 51 -5.01 -3.98 -9.90
CA ALA A 51 -6.09 -3.09 -10.31
C ALA A 51 -7.06 -3.78 -11.29
N THR A 52 -6.53 -4.59 -12.21
CA THR A 52 -7.31 -5.39 -13.15
C THR A 52 -8.14 -6.44 -12.42
N ALA A 53 -7.55 -7.17 -11.47
CA ALA A 53 -8.24 -8.19 -10.68
C ALA A 53 -9.38 -7.61 -9.82
N LEU A 54 -9.24 -6.36 -9.36
CA LEU A 54 -10.29 -5.63 -8.66
C LEU A 54 -11.35 -4.99 -9.58
N GLY A 55 -11.18 -5.04 -10.90
CA GLY A 55 -12.09 -4.43 -11.87
C GLY A 55 -12.01 -2.89 -11.94
N VAL A 56 -10.87 -2.31 -11.54
CA VAL A 56 -10.62 -0.85 -11.54
C VAL A 56 -9.42 -0.44 -12.41
N GLY A 57 -8.88 -1.37 -13.21
CA GLY A 57 -7.70 -1.15 -14.05
C GLY A 57 -7.86 -0.04 -15.10
N ASP A 58 -9.08 0.26 -15.54
CA ASP A 58 -9.34 1.35 -16.48
C ASP A 58 -9.36 2.75 -15.81
N GLN A 59 -9.40 2.80 -14.48
CA GLN A 59 -9.54 4.03 -13.69
C GLN A 59 -8.28 4.36 -12.91
N LEU A 60 -7.46 3.36 -12.62
CA LEU A 60 -6.28 3.47 -11.78
C LEU A 60 -5.04 3.04 -12.54
N TRP A 61 -3.97 3.81 -12.41
CA TRP A 61 -2.66 3.46 -12.96
C TRP A 61 -1.59 3.59 -11.87
N PRO A 62 -0.46 2.89 -12.01
CA PRO A 62 0.59 2.93 -11.02
C PRO A 62 1.49 4.16 -11.17
N ILE A 63 1.89 4.74 -10.03
CA ILE A 63 2.98 5.72 -9.93
C ILE A 63 3.99 5.21 -8.92
N GLY A 64 5.27 5.35 -9.29
CA GLY A 64 6.40 4.92 -8.48
C GLY A 64 6.95 6.06 -7.64
N LEU A 65 7.22 5.77 -6.37
CA LEU A 65 7.85 6.65 -5.40
C LEU A 65 9.07 5.97 -4.79
N ASP A 66 10.07 6.76 -4.39
CA ASP A 66 11.17 6.22 -3.60
C ASP A 66 10.66 5.81 -2.22
N ALA A 67 11.16 4.69 -1.68
CA ALA A 67 10.75 4.21 -0.36
C ALA A 67 11.02 5.24 0.76
N SER A 68 12.07 6.05 0.59
CA SER A 68 12.37 7.15 1.51
C SER A 68 11.28 8.22 1.54
N ALA A 69 10.59 8.46 0.43
CA ALA A 69 9.49 9.43 0.37
C ALA A 69 8.26 8.94 1.16
N VAL A 70 7.94 7.64 1.08
CA VAL A 70 6.79 7.06 1.78
C VAL A 70 7.05 6.82 3.27
N ALA A 71 8.31 6.72 3.68
CA ALA A 71 8.71 6.58 5.08
C ALA A 71 8.79 7.92 5.84
N THR A 72 8.50 9.05 5.18
CA THR A 72 8.49 10.37 5.83
C THR A 72 7.32 10.51 6.81
N PRO A 73 7.51 11.24 7.93
CA PRO A 73 6.42 11.55 8.86
C PRO A 73 5.22 12.22 8.18
N GLU A 74 5.46 13.10 7.22
CA GLU A 74 4.44 13.85 6.47
C GLU A 74 3.57 12.90 5.64
N PHE A 75 4.19 11.97 4.91
CA PHE A 75 3.46 10.99 4.11
C PHE A 75 2.62 10.07 5.00
N LEU A 76 3.21 9.56 6.08
CA LEU A 76 2.51 8.70 7.05
C LEU A 76 1.38 9.45 7.77
N ALA A 77 1.55 10.73 8.08
CA ALA A 77 0.49 11.58 8.62
C ALA A 77 -0.65 11.77 7.60
N GLY A 78 -0.31 11.94 6.31
CA GLY A 78 -1.29 12.00 5.22
C GLY A 78 -2.12 10.72 5.09
N LEU A 79 -1.49 9.54 5.22
CA LEU A 79 -2.19 8.26 5.27
C LEU A 79 -3.13 8.17 6.47
N ARG A 80 -2.66 8.55 7.67
CA ARG A 80 -3.51 8.58 8.87
C ARG A 80 -4.69 9.54 8.73
N GLY A 81 -4.49 10.71 8.12
CA GLY A 81 -5.54 11.68 7.83
C GLY A 81 -6.59 11.18 6.83
N LYS A 82 -6.28 10.11 6.08
CA LYS A 82 -7.20 9.39 5.20
C LYS A 82 -7.78 8.12 5.86
N ASP A 83 -7.69 7.97 7.19
CA ASP A 83 -8.10 6.77 7.94
C ASP A 83 -7.41 5.47 7.47
N VAL A 84 -6.21 5.56 6.88
CA VAL A 84 -5.42 4.39 6.52
C VAL A 84 -4.60 3.95 7.73
N THR A 85 -4.80 2.70 8.13
CA THR A 85 -4.08 2.09 9.26
C THR A 85 -3.26 0.88 8.84
N ARG A 86 -3.48 0.37 7.62
CA ARG A 86 -2.87 -0.87 7.11
C ARG A 86 -2.44 -0.68 5.66
N ILE A 87 -1.22 -1.09 5.36
CA ILE A 87 -0.69 -1.10 4.01
C ILE A 87 -0.43 -2.56 3.63
N PHE A 88 -1.04 -3.04 2.56
CA PHE A 88 -0.65 -4.30 1.96
C PHE A 88 0.57 -4.09 1.05
N LEU A 89 1.58 -4.94 1.20
CA LEU A 89 2.72 -5.01 0.30
C LEU A 89 2.55 -6.22 -0.62
N ASP A 90 2.62 -5.96 -1.92
CA ASP A 90 2.40 -6.92 -3.01
C ASP A 90 1.17 -7.82 -2.77
N PRO A 91 -0.03 -7.22 -2.61
CA PRO A 91 -1.24 -8.00 -2.41
C PRO A 91 -1.64 -8.77 -3.67
N GLU A 92 -2.23 -9.94 -3.44
CA GLU A 92 -2.91 -10.74 -4.45
C GLU A 92 -4.41 -10.82 -4.13
N VAL A 93 -5.23 -10.89 -5.18
CA VAL A 93 -6.68 -11.09 -5.05
C VAL A 93 -6.99 -12.56 -5.28
N ASP A 94 -7.66 -13.21 -4.33
CA ASP A 94 -8.19 -14.55 -4.51
C ASP A 94 -9.29 -14.52 -5.60
N PRO A 95 -9.13 -15.25 -6.72
CA PRO A 95 -10.09 -15.19 -7.81
C PRO A 95 -11.42 -15.91 -7.50
N ALA A 96 -11.46 -16.77 -6.49
CA ALA A 96 -12.66 -17.49 -6.08
C ALA A 96 -13.50 -16.72 -5.07
N THR A 97 -12.86 -15.99 -4.15
CA THR A 97 -13.57 -15.25 -3.08
C THR A 97 -13.56 -13.74 -3.26
N GLY A 98 -12.59 -13.20 -4.01
CA GLY A 98 -12.33 -11.76 -4.11
C GLY A 98 -11.59 -11.18 -2.91
N ASP A 99 -11.11 -12.03 -1.99
CA ASP A 99 -10.36 -11.61 -0.81
C ASP A 99 -8.96 -11.13 -1.19
N VAL A 100 -8.44 -10.15 -0.44
CA VAL A 100 -7.09 -9.63 -0.64
C VAL A 100 -6.14 -10.25 0.39
N HIS A 101 -5.08 -10.87 -0.09
CA HIS A 101 -4.04 -11.48 0.73
C HIS A 101 -2.69 -10.81 0.46
N GLY A 102 -1.82 -10.75 1.46
CA GLY A 102 -0.48 -10.19 1.32
C GLY A 102 0.17 -9.91 2.67
N THR A 103 1.36 -9.33 2.62
CA THR A 103 2.05 -8.84 3.81
C THR A 103 1.39 -7.54 4.27
N ILE A 104 1.01 -7.44 5.54
CA ILE A 104 0.32 -6.26 6.08
C ILE A 104 1.27 -5.49 6.99
N LEU A 105 1.60 -4.26 6.59
CA LEU A 105 2.30 -3.29 7.41
C LEU A 105 1.26 -2.49 8.19
N ARG A 106 1.32 -2.56 9.53
CA ARG A 106 0.45 -1.76 10.39
C ARG A 106 1.12 -0.43 10.68
N LEU A 107 0.42 0.65 10.33
CA LEU A 107 0.84 1.99 10.72
C LEU A 107 0.48 2.18 12.19
N GLU A 108 1.50 2.26 13.05
CA GLU A 108 1.23 2.60 14.44
C GLU A 108 0.51 3.95 14.52
N THR A 109 -0.54 3.99 15.32
CA THR A 109 -1.11 5.26 15.76
C THR A 109 -0.07 5.85 16.69
N SER A 110 0.60 6.94 16.32
CA SER A 110 1.39 7.67 17.31
C SER A 110 0.42 8.14 18.39
N ILE A 111 0.40 7.42 19.50
CA ILE A 111 -0.27 7.87 20.73
C ILE A 111 0.66 8.98 21.24
N ASN A 112 0.26 10.22 20.98
CA ASN A 112 0.88 11.39 21.57
C ASN A 112 0.54 11.45 23.06
#